data_AF-A0A1C9U4M7-F1
#
_entry.id   AF-A0A1C9U4M7-F1
#
_cell.length_a   1.000
_cell.length_b   1.000
_cell.length_c   1.000
_cell.angle_alpha   90.00
_cell.angle_beta   90.00
_cell.angle_gamma   90.00
#
_symmetry.space_group_name_H-M   'P 1'
#
loop_
_entity.id
_entity.type
_entity.pdbx_description
1 polymer ?
#
loop_
_entity_poly.entity_id
_entity_poly.type
_entity_poly.pdbx_seq_one_letter_code
_entity_poly.pdbx_strand_id
1 'polypeptide(L)'
;MLDVWTQETGGSAGGGQAARQLLDARQDLRRALSEADTQAAPAAAAAYTRTAANEIYRQFHRLPNPDLVMYVFPHLAGSDPVPVPGYTTVFPLYQRVQYAMPGERLEDY
;
A
#
# COMPACT_ATOMS: atom_id res chain seq x y z
N MET A 1 24.99 16.97 -0.64
CA MET A 1 23.60 16.64 -1.08
C MET A 1 22.57 17.57 -0.45
N LEU A 2 22.73 17.95 0.82
CA LEU A 2 21.86 18.94 1.48
C LEU A 2 21.93 20.34 0.82
N ASP A 3 23.10 20.68 0.28
CA ASP A 3 23.40 22.00 -0.33
C ASP A 3 22.61 22.24 -1.62
N VAL A 4 22.42 21.18 -2.43
CA VAL A 4 21.61 21.20 -3.66
C VAL A 4 20.12 21.38 -3.31
N TRP A 5 19.66 20.70 -2.27
CA TRP A 5 18.27 20.83 -1.81
C TRP A 5 17.97 22.25 -1.32
N THR A 6 18.89 22.87 -0.56
CA THR A 6 18.72 24.26 -0.09
C THR A 6 18.74 25.29 -1.21
N GLN A 7 19.49 25.04 -2.30
CA GLN A 7 19.58 25.93 -3.46
C GLN A 7 18.31 25.91 -4.32
N GLU A 8 17.71 24.73 -4.50
CA GLU A 8 16.47 24.51 -5.25
C GLU A 8 15.21 24.95 -4.47
N THR A 9 15.24 24.86 -3.13
CA THR A 9 14.05 25.12 -2.29
C THR A 9 14.06 26.48 -1.59
N GLY A 10 15.13 27.28 -1.70
CA GLY A 10 15.19 28.64 -1.15
C GLY A 10 15.17 28.70 0.39
N GLY A 11 15.55 27.61 1.07
CA GLY A 11 15.43 27.43 2.52
C GLY A 11 16.45 28.17 3.41
N SER A 12 17.09 29.24 2.93
CA SER A 12 17.98 30.07 3.77
C SER A 12 17.31 31.40 4.10
N ALA A 13 17.36 31.79 5.38
CA ALA A 13 16.66 32.90 6.02
C ALA A 13 16.99 34.32 5.49
N GLY A 14 17.54 34.44 4.27
CA GLY A 14 17.78 35.70 3.54
C GLY A 14 17.27 35.72 2.09
N GLY A 15 16.53 34.70 1.63
CA GLY A 15 16.18 34.46 0.22
C GLY A 15 14.94 35.19 -0.35
N GLY A 16 14.61 36.40 0.12
CA GLY A 16 13.35 37.07 -0.25
C GLY A 16 13.18 37.35 -1.75
N GLN A 17 14.26 37.61 -2.49
CA GLN A 17 14.19 37.89 -3.93
C GLN A 17 14.19 36.63 -4.79
N ALA A 18 15.02 35.63 -4.48
CA ALA A 18 15.04 34.36 -5.21
C ALA A 18 13.73 33.58 -5.04
N ALA A 19 13.16 33.57 -3.83
CA ALA A 19 11.85 32.94 -3.59
C ALA A 19 10.72 33.66 -4.36
N ARG A 20 10.81 34.99 -4.52
CA ARG A 20 9.84 35.77 -5.32
C ARG A 20 9.97 35.50 -6.81
N GLN A 21 11.19 35.49 -7.35
CA GLN A 21 11.44 35.15 -8.75
C GLN A 21 10.93 33.75 -9.10
N LEU A 22 11.08 32.80 -8.17
CA LEU A 22 10.63 31.43 -8.34
C LEU A 22 9.10 31.31 -8.22
N LEU A 23 8.46 32.14 -7.40
CA LEU A 23 7.00 32.30 -7.37
C LEU A 23 6.47 32.90 -8.68
N ASP A 24 7.10 33.94 -9.22
CA ASP A 24 6.69 34.58 -10.48
C ASP A 24 6.81 33.59 -11.66
N ALA A 25 7.94 32.89 -11.77
CA ALA A 25 8.13 31.88 -12.81
C ALA A 25 7.10 30.73 -12.72
N ARG A 26 6.69 30.37 -11.49
CA ARG A 26 5.62 29.37 -11.28
C ARG A 26 4.24 29.92 -11.64
N GLN A 27 4.00 31.22 -11.48
CA GLN A 27 2.75 31.84 -11.90
C GLN A 27 2.65 31.95 -13.42
N ASP A 28 3.75 32.27 -14.11
CA ASP A 28 3.79 32.31 -15.58
C ASP A 28 3.52 30.94 -16.22
N LEU A 29 4.02 29.87 -15.60
CA LEU A 29 3.81 28.49 -16.06
C LEU A 29 2.44 27.92 -15.67
N ARG A 30 1.66 28.62 -14.85
CA ARG A 30 0.36 28.12 -14.40
C ARG A 30 -0.67 28.32 -15.49
N ARG A 31 -1.13 27.22 -16.10
CA ARG A 31 -2.33 27.23 -16.95
C ARG A 31 -3.53 27.69 -16.10
N ALA A 32 -4.21 28.74 -16.54
CA ALA A 32 -5.47 29.17 -15.94
C ALA A 32 -6.54 28.08 -16.09
N LEU A 33 -7.30 27.83 -15.02
CA LEU A 33 -8.46 26.95 -15.07
C LEU A 33 -9.55 27.63 -15.89
N SER A 34 -10.14 26.92 -16.84
CA SER A 34 -11.32 27.42 -17.56
C SER A 34 -12.56 27.40 -16.65
N GLU A 35 -13.61 28.14 -17.01
CA GLU A 35 -14.89 28.07 -16.28
C GLU A 35 -15.42 26.63 -16.22
N ALA A 36 -15.25 25.86 -17.29
CA ALA A 36 -15.59 24.44 -17.35
C ALA A 36 -14.76 23.60 -16.36
N ASP A 37 -13.44 23.84 -16.26
CA ASP A 37 -12.58 23.18 -15.27
C ASP A 37 -13.03 23.51 -13.84
N THR A 38 -13.46 24.75 -13.61
CA THR A 38 -13.87 25.27 -12.30
C THR A 38 -15.23 24.69 -11.87
N GLN A 39 -16.17 24.54 -12.81
CA GLN A 39 -17.46 23.89 -12.59
C GLN A 39 -17.34 22.37 -12.43
N ALA A 40 -16.39 21.73 -13.13
CA ALA A 40 -16.13 20.30 -13.01
C ALA A 40 -15.38 19.93 -11.71
N ALA A 41 -14.59 20.85 -11.16
CA ALA A 41 -13.79 20.64 -9.96
C ALA A 41 -14.55 20.06 -8.75
N PRO A 42 -15.73 20.57 -8.33
CA PRO A 42 -16.47 20.01 -7.21
C PRO A 42 -17.02 18.60 -7.49
N ALA A 43 -17.47 18.31 -8.71
CA ALA A 43 -17.92 16.97 -9.10
C ALA A 43 -16.76 15.96 -9.12
N ALA A 44 -15.61 16.37 -9.64
CA ALA A 44 -14.38 15.59 -9.60
C ALA A 44 -13.92 15.34 -8.14
N ALA A 45 -13.93 16.37 -7.29
CA ALA A 45 -13.57 16.24 -5.87
C ALA A 45 -14.54 15.33 -5.12
N ALA A 46 -15.85 15.44 -5.40
CA ALA A 46 -16.88 14.61 -4.79
C ALA A 46 -16.74 13.11 -5.15
N ALA A 47 -16.23 12.78 -6.34
CA ALA A 47 -15.91 11.41 -6.72
C ALA A 47 -14.76 10.80 -5.89
N TYR A 48 -13.86 11.64 -5.36
CA TYR A 48 -12.79 11.24 -4.43
C TYR A 48 -13.21 11.29 -2.95
N THR A 49 -14.35 11.89 -2.64
CA THR A 49 -14.87 11.94 -1.26
C THR A 49 -15.41 10.56 -0.87
N ARG A 50 -14.86 9.99 0.22
CA ARG A 50 -15.35 8.76 0.85
C ARG A 50 -16.86 8.83 1.07
N THR A 51 -17.63 8.06 0.31
CA THR A 51 -19.06 7.84 0.56
C THR A 51 -19.23 6.62 1.47
N ALA A 52 -20.26 6.62 2.31
CA ALA A 52 -20.62 5.46 3.15
C ALA A 52 -20.84 4.18 2.31
N ALA A 53 -21.21 4.31 1.03
CA ALA A 53 -21.31 3.20 0.08
C ALA A 53 -19.95 2.55 -0.25
N ASN A 54 -18.85 3.32 -0.27
CA ASN A 54 -17.49 2.82 -0.49
C ASN A 54 -16.86 2.23 0.78
N GLU A 55 -17.41 2.50 1.97
CA GLU A 55 -16.96 1.87 3.23
C GLU A 55 -17.51 0.46 3.45
N ILE A 56 -18.63 0.13 2.81
CA ILE A 56 -19.31 -1.17 2.98
C ILE A 56 -18.57 -2.30 2.23
N TYR A 57 -17.76 -1.97 1.23
CA TYR A 57 -16.95 -2.93 0.49
C TYR A 57 -15.52 -2.96 1.06
N ARG A 58 -15.24 -4.01 1.84
CA ARG A 58 -13.92 -4.51 2.29
C ARG A 58 -12.73 -3.75 1.67
N GLN A 59 -12.31 -2.64 2.29
CA GLN A 59 -11.17 -1.82 1.82
C GLN A 59 -9.88 -2.64 1.71
N PHE A 60 -9.77 -3.74 2.46
CA PHE A 60 -8.68 -4.68 2.38
C PHE A 60 -9.23 -6.10 2.21
N HIS A 61 -8.84 -6.74 1.11
CA HIS A 61 -9.16 -8.14 0.86
C HIS A 61 -8.21 -9.03 1.67
N ARG A 62 -8.65 -10.25 2.02
CA ARG A 62 -7.75 -11.22 2.63
C ARG A 62 -6.84 -11.79 1.56
N LEU A 63 -5.55 -11.93 1.86
CA LEU A 63 -4.63 -12.63 0.99
C LEU A 63 -4.88 -14.15 1.11
N PRO A 64 -4.77 -14.92 0.01
CA PRO A 64 -4.79 -16.37 0.10
C PRO A 64 -3.77 -16.91 1.09
N ASN A 65 -4.15 -17.95 1.82
CA ASN A 65 -3.29 -18.67 2.74
C ASN A 65 -3.37 -20.16 2.41
N PRO A 66 -2.50 -20.67 1.52
CA PRO A 66 -2.59 -22.05 1.07
C PRO A 66 -2.26 -23.01 2.20
N ASP A 67 -2.85 -24.20 2.13
CA ASP A 67 -2.50 -25.30 3.01
C ASP A 67 -1.25 -26.02 2.51
N LEU A 68 -0.35 -26.32 3.44
CA LEU A 68 0.83 -27.14 3.22
C LEU A 68 0.57 -28.55 3.72
N VAL A 69 1.19 -29.50 3.03
CA VAL A 69 1.10 -30.92 3.34
C VAL A 69 2.47 -31.42 3.77
N MET A 70 2.55 -32.01 4.98
CA MET A 70 3.77 -32.65 5.47
C MET A 70 3.54 -34.13 5.70
N TYR A 71 4.48 -34.92 5.22
CA TYR A 71 4.55 -36.34 5.52
C TYR A 71 5.49 -36.58 6.70
N VAL A 72 4.99 -37.25 7.73
CA VAL A 72 5.78 -37.70 8.88
C VAL A 72 6.13 -39.17 8.64
N PHE A 73 7.43 -39.46 8.57
CA PHE A 73 7.92 -40.82 8.37
C PHE A 73 7.69 -41.66 9.65
N PRO A 74 7.49 -42.98 9.52
CA PRO A 74 7.37 -43.87 10.67
C PRO A 74 8.58 -43.76 11.60
N HIS A 75 8.37 -43.57 12.90
CA HIS A 75 9.45 -43.41 13.88
C HIS A 75 9.04 -43.99 15.25
N LEU A 76 9.98 -44.11 16.18
CA LEU A 76 9.69 -44.49 17.57
C LEU A 76 9.38 -43.25 18.40
N ALA A 77 8.40 -43.34 19.30
CA ALA A 77 8.17 -42.30 20.29
C ALA A 77 9.40 -42.18 21.22
N GLY A 78 9.88 -40.96 21.45
CA GLY A 78 11.24 -40.72 21.95
C GLY A 78 11.61 -41.44 23.26
N SER A 79 10.77 -41.34 24.29
CA SER A 79 11.06 -41.90 25.63
C SER A 79 10.57 -43.33 25.85
N ASP A 80 9.59 -43.77 25.05
CA ASP A 80 8.96 -45.08 25.17
C ASP A 80 8.86 -45.65 23.75
N PRO A 81 9.39 -46.85 23.43
CA PRO A 81 9.62 -47.33 22.06
C PRO A 81 8.33 -47.78 21.35
N VAL A 82 7.26 -47.02 21.50
CA VAL A 82 5.99 -47.22 20.82
C VAL A 82 6.15 -46.78 19.36
N PRO A 83 5.81 -47.64 18.39
CA PRO A 83 5.91 -47.27 16.98
C PRO A 83 4.83 -46.25 16.60
N VAL A 84 5.26 -45.16 15.96
CA VAL A 84 4.40 -44.17 15.33
C VAL A 84 4.33 -44.48 13.83
N PRO A 85 3.13 -44.74 13.27
CA PRO A 85 2.98 -45.00 11.85
C PRO A 85 3.27 -43.73 11.04
N GLY A 86 3.56 -43.89 9.76
CA GLY A 86 3.68 -42.75 8.86
C GLY A 86 2.30 -42.14 8.57
N TYR A 87 2.21 -40.82 8.59
CA TYR A 87 0.96 -40.11 8.30
C TYR A 87 1.22 -38.78 7.61
N THR A 88 0.18 -38.30 6.93
CA THR A 88 0.17 -37.00 6.29
C THR A 88 -0.64 -36.03 7.14
N THR A 89 -0.11 -34.83 7.37
CA THR A 89 -0.80 -33.75 8.05
C THR A 89 -0.87 -32.51 7.17
N VAL A 90 -1.90 -31.69 7.38
CA VAL A 90 -2.17 -30.48 6.61
C VAL A 90 -2.20 -29.30 7.58
N PHE A 91 -1.51 -28.20 7.25
CA PHE A 91 -1.46 -26.99 8.07
C PHE A 91 -1.31 -25.73 7.20
N PRO A 92 -1.81 -24.57 7.65
CA PRO A 92 -1.74 -23.35 6.85
C PRO A 92 -0.30 -22.84 6.72
N LEU A 93 0.03 -22.25 5.56
CA LEU A 93 1.33 -21.61 5.31
C LEU A 93 1.63 -20.48 6.32
N TYR A 94 0.63 -19.65 6.62
CA TYR A 94 0.73 -18.56 7.59
C TYR A 94 -0.16 -18.79 8.81
N GLN A 95 0.36 -18.45 10.00
CA GLN A 95 -0.38 -18.56 11.26
C GLN A 95 -1.55 -17.57 11.39
N ARG A 96 -1.48 -16.45 10.68
CA ARG A 96 -2.47 -15.36 10.74
C ARG A 96 -2.93 -15.02 9.33
N VAL A 97 -4.20 -14.66 9.21
CA VAL A 97 -4.76 -14.14 7.96
C VAL A 97 -4.15 -12.76 7.70
N GLN A 98 -3.50 -12.62 6.54
CA GLN A 98 -2.99 -11.33 6.07
C GLN A 98 -4.03 -10.65 5.18
N TYR A 99 -3.97 -9.32 5.15
CA TYR A 99 -4.82 -8.51 4.29
C TYR A 99 -3.97 -7.88 3.21
N ALA A 100 -4.47 -7.91 1.97
CA ALA A 100 -3.85 -7.32 0.81
C ALA A 100 -3.91 -5.79 0.87
N MET A 101 -2.80 -5.16 0.49
CA MET A 101 -2.74 -3.73 0.24
C MET A 101 -3.50 -3.36 -1.05
N PRO A 102 -3.94 -2.11 -1.21
CA PRO A 102 -4.58 -1.67 -2.45
C PRO A 102 -3.68 -1.93 -3.66
N GLY A 103 -4.18 -2.68 -4.64
CA GLY A 103 -3.46 -3.04 -5.86
C GLY A 103 -2.65 -4.34 -5.80
N GLU A 104 -2.59 -5.03 -4.65
CA GLU A 104 -2.01 -6.37 -4.58
C GLU A 104 -2.90 -7.43 -5.24
N ARG A 105 -2.25 -8.45 -5.83
CA ARG A 105 -2.93 -9.54 -6.54
C ARG A 105 -3.50 -10.55 -5.54
N LEU A 106 -4.74 -10.98 -5.77
CA LEU A 106 -5.50 -11.86 -4.87
C LEU A 106 -5.66 -13.30 -5.38
N GLU A 107 -5.03 -13.62 -6.51
CA GLU A 107 -5.17 -14.93 -7.15
C GLU A 107 -4.30 -16.00 -6.47
N ASP A 108 -4.85 -17.19 -6.31
CA ASP A 108 -4.11 -18.40 -5.93
C ASP A 108 -3.08 -18.71 -7.04
N TYR A 109 -1.88 -19.12 -6.64
CA TYR A 109 -0.78 -19.48 -7.55
C TYR A 109 -0.86 -20.95 -7.97
#